data_AF-E0UCN5-F1
#
_entry.id   AF-E0UCN5-F1
#
_cell.length_a   1.000
_cell.length_b   1.000
_cell.length_c   1.000
_cell.angle_alpha   90.00
_cell.angle_beta   90.00
_cell.angle_gamma   90.00
#
_symmetry.space_group_name_H-M   'P 1'
#
loop_
_entity.id
_entity.type
_entity.pdbx_description
1 polymer ?
#
loop_
_entity_poly.entity_id
_entity_poly.type
_entity_poly.pdbx_seq_one_letter_code
_entity_poly.pdbx_strand_id
1 'polypeptide(L)'
;MNANDLQQELERLRRDNERLGEEVAHLRKRLRNAKDPSPIERVSFKRLLELARQACLGLKRSGGKVLVTLGNLQRKFKNLREAWEFLNQEEWLLEELFPPTPKPKKFCRFCHEPITWANGAAGWLPFGLDGIRHRCKGRVPSLAPNPAIVIPFFGD
;
A
#
# COMPACT_ATOMS: atom_id res chain seq x y z
N MET A 1 8.11 66.56 20.72
CA MET A 1 7.93 66.21 19.29
C MET A 1 7.20 67.37 18.64
N ASN A 2 7.78 67.97 17.60
CA ASN A 2 7.14 69.11 16.94
C ASN A 2 5.98 68.61 16.07
N ALA A 3 4.97 69.47 15.86
CA ALA A 3 3.81 69.13 15.05
C ALA A 3 4.17 68.72 13.61
N ASN A 4 5.26 69.29 13.07
CA ASN A 4 5.83 68.91 11.76
C ASN A 4 6.40 67.50 11.74
N ASP A 5 7.09 67.07 12.80
CA ASP A 5 7.70 65.74 12.88
C ASP A 5 6.60 64.66 12.88
N LEU A 6 5.48 64.94 13.56
CA LEU A 6 4.31 64.06 13.61
C LEU A 6 3.61 63.95 12.25
N GLN A 7 3.50 65.05 11.49
CA GLN A 7 2.92 65.02 10.15
C GLN A 7 3.77 64.23 9.16
N GLN A 8 5.10 64.41 9.21
CA GLN A 8 6.03 63.66 8.35
C GLN A 8 5.98 62.15 8.65
N GLU A 9 5.94 61.77 9.92
CA GLU A 9 5.87 60.36 10.29
C GLU A 9 4.51 59.74 9.89
N LEU A 10 3.41 60.49 10.00
CA LEU A 10 2.10 60.04 9.52
C LEU A 10 2.08 59.80 8.00
N GLU A 11 2.69 60.69 7.22
CA GLU A 11 2.78 60.50 5.77
C GLU A 11 3.66 59.31 5.40
N ARG A 12 4.77 59.12 6.11
CA ARG A 12 5.65 57.97 5.93
C ARG A 12 4.90 56.67 6.22
N LEU A 13 4.22 56.61 7.37
CA LEU A 13 3.46 55.42 7.77
C LEU A 13 2.32 55.12 6.78
N ARG A 14 1.66 56.13 6.22
CA ARG A 14 0.63 55.94 5.17
C ARG A 14 1.24 55.33 3.90
N ARG A 15 2.36 55.85 3.43
CA ARG A 15 3.09 55.32 2.27
C ARG A 15 3.54 53.88 2.48
N ASP A 16 4.07 53.57 3.66
CA ASP A 16 4.50 52.21 4.01
C ASP A 16 3.30 51.25 4.07
N ASN A 17 2.15 51.69 4.59
CA ASN A 17 0.92 50.88 4.63
C ASN A 17 0.37 50.59 3.23
N GLU A 18 0.38 51.58 2.34
CA GLU A 18 -0.03 51.42 0.94
C GLU A 18 0.88 50.42 0.22
N ARG A 19 2.22 50.57 0.34
CA ARG A 19 3.19 49.64 -0.26
C ARG A 19 2.98 48.21 0.23
N LEU A 20 2.85 48.02 1.54
CA LEU A 20 2.62 46.69 2.13
C LEU A 20 1.27 46.11 1.68
N GLY A 21 0.24 46.94 1.53
CA GLY A 21 -1.06 46.54 1.00
C GLY A 21 -0.96 46.00 -0.43
N GLU A 22 -0.20 46.67 -1.29
CA GLU A 22 0.05 46.23 -2.68
C GLU A 22 0.84 44.92 -2.73
N GLU A 23 1.88 44.77 -1.91
CA GLU A 23 2.66 43.53 -1.81
C GLU A 23 1.79 42.35 -1.37
N VAL A 24 0.96 42.54 -0.35
CA VAL A 24 0.02 41.51 0.12
C VAL A 24 -1.00 41.15 -0.96
N ALA A 25 -1.54 42.14 -1.68
CA ALA A 25 -2.47 41.89 -2.78
C ALA A 25 -1.81 41.09 -3.91
N HIS A 26 -0.56 41.42 -4.27
CA HIS A 26 0.22 40.72 -5.27
C HIS A 26 0.54 39.28 -4.85
N LEU A 27 1.00 39.06 -3.63
CA LEU A 27 1.29 37.73 -3.09
C LEU A 27 0.03 36.87 -2.99
N ARG A 28 -1.11 37.44 -2.55
CA ARG A 28 -2.42 36.75 -2.56
C ARG A 28 -2.85 36.36 -3.96
N LYS A 29 -2.62 37.20 -4.97
CA LYS A 29 -2.90 36.89 -6.38
C LYS A 29 -2.03 35.74 -6.87
N ARG A 30 -0.74 35.72 -6.53
CA ARG A 30 0.17 34.60 -6.84
C ARG A 30 -0.26 33.30 -6.17
N LEU A 31 -0.67 33.36 -4.91
CA LEU A 31 -1.21 32.21 -4.16
C LEU A 31 -2.48 31.63 -4.81
N ARG A 32 -3.44 32.48 -5.21
CA ARG A 32 -4.66 32.03 -5.90
C ARG A 32 -4.39 31.43 -7.28
N ASN A 33 -3.40 31.95 -7.99
CA ASN A 33 -3.01 31.44 -9.31
C ASN A 33 -2.16 30.17 -9.24
N ALA A 34 -1.56 29.86 -8.09
CA ALA A 34 -0.92 28.59 -7.87
C ALA A 34 -2.02 27.51 -7.77
N LYS A 35 -2.03 26.58 -8.72
CA LYS A 35 -3.02 25.49 -8.88
C LYS A 35 -3.18 24.60 -7.62
N ASP A 36 -2.23 24.67 -6.69
CA ASP A 36 -2.29 24.12 -5.32
C ASP A 36 -1.33 24.93 -4.41
N PRO A 37 -1.80 25.59 -3.34
CA PRO A 37 -0.97 26.43 -2.46
C PRO A 37 -0.29 25.66 -1.31
N SER A 38 -0.58 24.37 -1.13
CA SER A 38 0.19 23.53 -0.22
C SER A 38 1.64 23.42 -0.74
N PRO A 39 2.67 23.42 0.12
CA PRO A 39 3.99 22.95 -0.30
C PRO A 39 3.82 21.47 -0.67
N ILE A 40 3.52 21.20 -1.94
CA ILE A 40 3.51 19.84 -2.46
C ILE A 40 4.98 19.47 -2.45
N GLU A 41 5.43 18.83 -1.39
CA GLU A 41 6.54 17.92 -1.47
C GLU A 41 6.16 16.93 -2.58
N ARG A 42 6.63 17.19 -3.80
CA ARG A 42 6.36 16.32 -4.94
C ARG A 42 7.01 14.99 -4.58
N VAL A 43 6.19 14.06 -4.13
CA VAL A 43 6.59 12.70 -3.82
C VAL A 43 7.19 12.10 -5.08
N SER A 44 8.52 12.07 -5.13
CA SER A 44 9.26 11.46 -6.21
C SER A 44 9.65 10.04 -5.80
N PHE A 45 9.71 9.15 -6.79
CA PHE A 45 10.16 7.78 -6.53
C PHE A 45 11.59 7.74 -5.97
N LYS A 46 12.46 8.66 -6.41
CA LYS A 46 13.83 8.78 -5.91
C LYS A 46 13.87 9.10 -4.41
N ARG A 47 13.07 10.08 -3.96
CA ARG A 47 13.00 10.46 -2.54
C ARG A 47 12.42 9.33 -1.70
N LEU A 48 11.37 8.67 -2.19
CA LEU A 48 10.80 7.50 -1.52
C LEU A 48 11.80 6.33 -1.44
N LEU A 49 12.63 6.13 -2.47
CA LEU A 49 13.68 5.12 -2.49
C LEU A 49 14.78 5.42 -1.46
N GLU A 50 15.13 6.70 -1.29
CA GLU A 50 16.09 7.14 -0.26
C GLU A 50 15.54 6.88 1.15
N LEU A 51 14.27 7.22 1.42
CA LEU A 51 13.61 6.90 2.69
C LEU A 51 13.55 5.39 2.94
N ALA A 52 13.16 4.61 1.93
CA ALA A 52 13.13 3.15 2.04
C ALA A 52 14.52 2.59 2.38
N ARG A 53 15.59 3.10 1.74
CA ARG A 53 16.97 2.67 2.05
C ARG A 53 17.40 3.01 3.47
N GLN A 54 17.03 4.19 3.98
CA GLN A 54 17.30 4.56 5.38
C GLN A 54 16.60 3.62 6.36
N ALA A 55 15.41 3.14 6.01
CA ALA A 55 14.65 2.16 6.77
C ALA A 55 15.03 0.69 6.48
N CYS A 56 16.10 0.41 5.72
CA CYS A 56 16.50 -0.92 5.26
C CYS A 56 15.41 -1.68 4.46
N LEU A 57 14.51 -0.95 3.81
CA LEU A 57 13.44 -1.45 2.95
C LEU A 57 13.85 -1.36 1.47
N GLY A 58 13.39 -2.34 0.69
CA GLY A 58 13.44 -2.30 -0.77
C GLY A 58 12.20 -1.62 -1.35
N LEU A 59 12.37 -0.88 -2.45
CA LEU A 59 11.28 -0.20 -3.16
C LEU A 59 11.34 -0.53 -4.66
N LYS A 60 10.25 -1.03 -5.22
CA LYS A 60 10.14 -1.38 -6.65
C LYS A 60 8.83 -0.91 -7.26
N ARG A 61 8.83 -0.57 -8.55
CA ARG A 61 7.61 -0.35 -9.33
C ARG A 61 7.25 -1.59 -10.14
N SER A 62 5.99 -1.98 -10.12
CA SER A 62 5.49 -3.11 -10.91
C SER A 62 4.02 -2.92 -11.26
N GLY A 63 3.70 -2.94 -12.56
CA GLY A 63 2.31 -2.86 -13.04
C GLY A 63 1.53 -1.64 -12.54
N GLY A 64 2.16 -0.47 -12.52
CA GLY A 64 1.55 0.78 -12.02
C GLY A 64 1.46 0.89 -10.50
N LYS A 65 1.86 -0.14 -9.75
CA LYS A 65 1.88 -0.17 -8.28
C LYS A 65 3.28 0.05 -7.73
N VAL A 66 3.32 0.51 -6.48
CA VAL A 66 4.55 0.65 -5.71
C VAL A 66 4.65 -0.52 -4.74
N LEU A 67 5.78 -1.21 -4.75
CA LEU A 67 6.05 -2.36 -3.90
C LEU A 67 7.13 -1.99 -2.89
N VAL A 68 6.85 -2.17 -1.61
CA VAL A 68 7.83 -2.10 -0.52
C VAL A 68 8.14 -3.52 -0.07
N THR A 69 9.41 -3.87 0.04
CA THR A 69 9.88 -5.22 0.34
C THR A 69 10.86 -5.23 1.49
N LEU A 70 10.75 -6.21 2.39
CA LEU A 70 11.74 -6.50 3.43
C LEU A 70 11.98 -8.02 3.46
N GLY A 71 13.10 -8.46 2.91
CA GLY A 71 13.38 -9.90 2.74
C GLY A 71 12.27 -10.61 1.97
N ASN A 72 11.55 -11.52 2.64
CA ASN A 72 10.43 -12.28 2.07
C ASN A 72 9.07 -11.59 2.19
N LEU A 73 9.01 -10.45 2.90
CA LEU A 73 7.79 -9.69 3.10
C LEU A 73 7.64 -8.64 2.00
N GLN A 74 6.42 -8.49 1.48
CA GLN A 74 6.11 -7.49 0.47
C GLN A 74 4.75 -6.84 0.73
N ARG A 75 4.67 -5.53 0.54
CA ARG A 75 3.43 -4.77 0.56
C ARG A 75 3.26 -3.98 -0.73
N LYS A 76 2.03 -3.96 -1.23
CA LYS A 76 1.66 -3.26 -2.46
C LYS A 76 0.86 -2.01 -2.09
N PHE A 77 1.30 -0.87 -2.61
CA PHE A 77 0.61 0.41 -2.56
C PHE A 77 0.07 0.73 -3.95
N LYS A 78 -1.10 1.36 -4.01
CA LYS A 78 -1.73 1.74 -5.27
C LYS A 78 -0.90 2.84 -5.93
N ASN A 79 -0.56 3.85 -5.15
CA ASN A 79 0.09 5.07 -5.62
C ASN A 79 1.35 5.40 -4.81
N LEU A 80 2.22 6.25 -5.37
CA LEU A 80 3.41 6.79 -4.69
C LEU A 80 3.07 7.54 -3.40
N ARG A 81 1.99 8.33 -3.43
CA ARG A 81 1.54 9.14 -2.30
C ARG A 81 1.21 8.27 -1.09
N GLU A 82 0.49 7.18 -1.31
CA GLU A 82 0.11 6.23 -0.25
C GLU A 82 1.35 5.59 0.39
N ALA A 83 2.33 5.19 -0.43
CA ALA A 83 3.58 4.64 0.08
C ALA A 83 4.41 5.69 0.84
N TRP A 84 4.37 6.96 0.42
CA TRP A 84 5.04 8.06 1.10
C TRP A 84 4.42 8.38 2.45
N GLU A 85 3.11 8.54 2.51
CA GLU A 85 2.38 8.79 3.76
C GLU A 85 2.60 7.66 4.77
N PHE A 86 2.80 6.43 4.30
CA PHE A 86 3.12 5.30 5.16
C PHE A 86 4.58 5.32 5.64
N LEU A 87 5.55 5.55 4.75
CA LEU A 87 6.98 5.52 5.09
C LEU A 87 7.47 6.77 5.82
N ASN A 88 6.73 7.88 5.77
CA ASN A 88 7.06 9.14 6.43
C ASN A 88 6.60 9.19 7.90
N GLN A 89 6.13 8.07 8.46
CA GLN A 89 5.77 7.95 9.88
C GLN A 89 7.04 7.71 10.71
N GLU A 90 7.12 8.30 11.90
CA GLU A 90 8.27 8.19 12.80
C GLU A 90 8.42 6.76 13.36
N GLU A 91 7.30 6.11 13.63
CA GLU A 91 7.24 4.76 14.19
C GLU A 91 6.25 3.91 13.38
N TRP A 92 6.69 2.72 12.97
CA TRP A 92 5.84 1.74 12.30
C TRP A 92 6.08 0.37 12.91
N LEU A 93 5.00 -0.34 13.25
CA LEU A 93 5.08 -1.73 13.67
C LEU A 93 5.26 -2.63 12.43
N LEU A 94 6.19 -3.58 12.51
CA LEU A 94 6.47 -4.48 11.38
C LEU A 94 5.24 -5.32 10.99
N GLU A 95 4.41 -5.68 11.97
CA GLU A 95 3.16 -6.41 11.77
C GLU A 95 2.10 -5.57 11.02
N GLU A 96 2.11 -4.26 11.23
CA GLU A 96 1.23 -3.34 10.50
C GLU A 96 1.75 -3.10 9.08
N LEU A 97 3.06 -3.00 8.92
CA LEU A 97 3.71 -2.82 7.63
C LEU A 97 3.56 -4.07 6.76
N PHE A 98 3.73 -5.25 7.34
CA PHE A 98 3.63 -6.54 6.68
C PHE A 98 2.70 -7.46 7.47
N PRO A 99 1.37 -7.31 7.30
CA PRO A 99 0.43 -8.17 8.00
C PRO A 99 0.75 -9.64 7.68
N PRO A 100 0.77 -10.52 8.70
CA PRO A 100 0.97 -11.93 8.48
C PRO A 100 -0.07 -12.36 7.45
N THR A 101 0.40 -12.97 6.36
CA THR A 101 -0.50 -13.43 5.30
C THR A 101 -1.60 -14.24 5.96
N PRO A 102 -2.89 -13.92 5.72
CA PRO A 102 -3.95 -14.78 6.21
C PRO A 102 -3.63 -16.15 5.63
N LYS A 103 -3.39 -17.14 6.51
CA LYS A 103 -3.10 -18.53 6.10
C LYS A 103 -4.07 -18.83 4.98
N PRO A 104 -3.60 -19.29 3.81
CA PRO A 104 -4.50 -19.54 2.69
C PRO A 104 -5.62 -20.41 3.25
N LYS A 105 -6.85 -19.87 3.25
CA LYS A 105 -8.02 -20.70 3.51
C LYS A 105 -7.94 -21.74 2.41
N LYS A 106 -7.40 -22.92 2.72
CA LYS A 106 -7.41 -24.03 1.79
C LYS A 106 -8.89 -24.35 1.69
N PHE A 107 -9.51 -23.88 0.62
CA PHE A 107 -10.87 -24.27 0.31
C PHE A 107 -10.78 -25.66 -0.31
N CYS A 108 -11.68 -26.57 0.09
CA CYS A 108 -11.79 -27.82 -0.63
C CYS A 108 -12.23 -27.50 -2.07
N ARG A 109 -11.46 -27.96 -3.07
CA ARG A 109 -11.79 -27.74 -4.50
C ARG A 109 -13.18 -28.27 -4.90
N PHE A 110 -13.72 -29.23 -4.14
CA PHE A 110 -15.01 -29.85 -4.42
C PHE A 110 -16.19 -29.18 -3.74
N CYS A 111 -16.03 -28.71 -2.49
CA CYS A 111 -17.16 -28.20 -1.71
C CYS A 111 -17.07 -26.69 -1.40
N HIS A 112 -15.99 -25.99 -1.78
CA HIS A 112 -15.74 -24.56 -1.53
C HIS A 112 -15.89 -24.10 -0.06
N GLU A 113 -15.93 -25.04 0.88
CA GLU A 113 -15.91 -24.77 2.32
C GLU A 113 -14.46 -24.56 2.82
N PRO A 114 -14.26 -23.67 3.79
CA PRO A 114 -12.95 -23.44 4.40
C PRO A 114 -12.52 -24.67 5.20
N ILE A 115 -11.36 -25.25 4.90
CA ILE A 115 -10.77 -26.33 5.71
C ILE A 115 -10.38 -25.71 7.06
N THR A 116 -11.21 -25.95 8.07
CA THR A 116 -10.91 -25.60 9.45
C THR A 116 -9.99 -26.67 10.02
N TRP A 117 -8.77 -26.26 10.37
CA TRP A 117 -7.87 -27.13 11.13
C TRP A 117 -8.41 -27.10 12.55
N ALA A 118 -9.19 -28.11 12.93
CA ALA A 118 -9.60 -28.29 14.31
C ALA A 118 -8.34 -28.47 15.16
N ASN A 119 -7.98 -27.42 15.90
CA ASN A 119 -6.97 -27.51 16.94
C ASN A 119 -7.55 -28.38 18.06
N GLY A 120 -7.03 -29.59 18.23
CA GLY A 120 -7.27 -30.39 19.42
C GLY A 120 -7.49 -31.87 19.15
N ALA A 121 -6.39 -32.61 18.97
CA ALA A 121 -6.24 -33.96 19.51
C ALA A 121 -4.78 -34.38 19.35
N ALA A 122 -4.04 -34.30 20.45
CA ALA A 122 -2.82 -35.06 20.61
C ALA A 122 -3.15 -36.55 20.46
N GLY A 123 -2.55 -37.20 19.48
CA GLY A 123 -2.66 -38.63 19.24
C GLY A 123 -1.53 -39.03 18.32
N TRP A 124 -0.45 -39.53 18.92
CA TRP A 124 0.64 -40.18 18.20
C TRP A 124 0.05 -41.32 17.35
N LEU A 125 0.24 -41.25 16.03
CA LEU A 125 0.20 -42.42 15.16
C LEU A 125 1.51 -42.46 14.36
N PRO A 126 2.20 -43.61 14.32
CA PRO A 126 3.43 -43.76 13.57
C PRO A 126 3.13 -43.87 12.08
N PHE A 127 4.06 -43.38 11.26
CA PHE A 127 4.34 -43.76 9.88
C PHE A 127 3.18 -44.34 9.03
N GLY A 128 2.69 -43.52 8.11
CA GLY A 128 1.88 -43.99 6.98
C GLY A 128 1.49 -42.85 6.07
N LEU A 129 2.06 -42.83 4.87
CA LEU A 129 1.60 -42.02 3.75
C LEU A 129 0.13 -42.38 3.46
N ASP A 130 -0.81 -41.63 3.99
CA ASP A 130 -2.17 -41.62 3.45
C ASP A 130 -2.80 -40.24 3.63
N GLY A 131 -3.23 -39.70 2.50
CA GLY A 131 -3.76 -38.35 2.40
C GLY A 131 -4.85 -38.07 3.42
N ILE A 132 -4.77 -36.91 4.05
CA ILE A 132 -5.82 -36.30 4.84
C ILE A 132 -7.06 -36.17 3.94
N ARG A 133 -7.90 -37.21 3.88
CA ARG A 133 -9.19 -37.19 3.20
C ARG A 133 -10.14 -36.39 4.08
N HIS A 134 -10.22 -35.09 3.78
CA HIS A 134 -11.33 -34.26 4.23
C HIS A 134 -12.62 -34.87 3.67
N ARG A 135 -13.42 -35.52 4.51
CA ARG A 135 -14.72 -36.09 4.12
C ARG A 135 -15.71 -34.92 3.97
N CYS A 136 -15.81 -34.30 2.79
CA CYS A 136 -16.91 -33.38 2.48
C CYS A 136 -18.22 -34.16 2.68
N LYS A 137 -19.09 -33.73 3.60
CA LYS A 137 -20.46 -34.24 3.73
C LYS A 137 -21.32 -33.65 2.60
N GLY A 138 -21.00 -34.01 1.36
CA GLY A 138 -21.66 -33.47 0.18
C GLY A 138 -21.71 -34.53 -0.92
N ARG A 139 -22.91 -35.09 -1.10
CA ARG A 139 -23.43 -35.85 -2.25
C ARG A 139 -22.40 -36.19 -3.35
N VAL A 140 -22.05 -37.48 -3.45
CA VAL A 140 -21.23 -38.03 -4.54
C VAL A 140 -21.96 -37.78 -5.87
N PRO A 141 -21.38 -37.08 -6.87
CA PRO A 141 -21.90 -37.16 -8.23
C PRO A 141 -21.48 -38.51 -8.80
N SER A 142 -22.47 -39.28 -9.25
CA SER A 142 -22.27 -40.56 -9.94
C SER A 142 -21.31 -40.38 -11.13
N LEU A 143 -20.13 -40.99 -11.06
CA LEU A 143 -19.26 -41.15 -12.22
C LEU A 143 -19.95 -42.09 -13.20
N ALA A 144 -20.41 -41.55 -14.33
CA ALA A 144 -20.65 -42.36 -15.52
C ALA A 144 -19.29 -42.88 -16.06
N PRO A 145 -19.21 -44.12 -16.54
CA PRO A 145 -17.98 -44.66 -17.12
C PRO A 145 -17.67 -43.95 -18.45
N ASN A 146 -16.48 -43.38 -18.56
CA ASN A 146 -15.95 -42.81 -19.80
C ASN A 146 -15.72 -43.94 -20.83
N PRO A 147 -16.14 -43.79 -22.10
CA PRO A 147 -15.78 -44.74 -23.15
C PRO A 147 -14.29 -44.62 -23.51
N ALA A 148 -13.65 -45.77 -23.66
CA ALA A 148 -12.25 -45.95 -23.97
C ALA A 148 -11.80 -45.15 -25.21
N ILE A 149 -10.76 -44.33 -25.03
CA ILE A 149 -10.04 -43.69 -26.14
C ILE A 149 -9.02 -44.72 -26.65
N VAL A 150 -9.27 -45.26 -27.85
CA VAL A 150 -8.32 -46.10 -28.59
C VAL A 150 -7.30 -45.17 -29.25
N ILE A 151 -6.03 -45.32 -28.88
CA ILE A 151 -4.90 -44.64 -29.53
C ILE A 151 -4.33 -45.60 -30.58
N PRO A 152 -4.27 -45.24 -31.88
CA PRO A 152 -3.61 -46.08 -32.87
C PRO A 152 -2.09 -45.97 -32.74
N PHE A 153 -1.44 -47.14 -32.66
CA PHE A 153 -0.01 -47.35 -32.75
C PHE A 153 0.42 -47.16 -34.21
N PHE A 154 1.30 -46.19 -34.49
CA PHE A 154 2.09 -46.16 -35.73
C PHE A 154 3.48 -46.69 -35.39
N GLY A 155 3.82 -47.84 -35.98
CA GLY A 155 5.19 -48.38 -36.03
C GLY A 155 5.78 -48.14 -37.42
N ASP A 156 7.11 -48.04 -37.46
CA ASP A 156 7.99 -47.80 -38.62
C ASP A 156 7.76 -48.71 -39.83
#